data_AF-A0AA35RFX4-F1
#
_entry.id   AF-A0AA35RFX4-F1
#
_cell.length_a   1.000
_cell.length_b   1.000
_cell.length_c   1.000
_cell.angle_alpha   90.00
_cell.angle_beta   90.00
_cell.angle_gamma   90.00
#
_symmetry.space_group_name_H-M   'P 1'
#
loop_
_entity.id
_entity.type
_entity.pdbx_description
1 polymer ?
#
loop_
_entity_poly.entity_id
_entity_poly.type
_entity_poly.pdbx_seq_one_letter_code
_entity_poly.pdbx_strand_id
1 'polypeptide(L)'
;MPRGLQAHIARAQDVARELAPYHNVDPERAALGILAHDVARAMKGPELIEQANRFCLPIRPVEEQVPLLLHGPVGAEILRVEDGLAATAGEYDIYKAVYWHTTFNPALVDAMGMVVSGDQRYPHKRKRALPTGSKVMEWRVWGRWLWRSMCLCLVS
;
A
#
# COMPACT_ATOMS: atom_id res chain seq x y z
N MET A 1 -11.33 6.93 16.13
CA MET A 1 -10.01 7.30 15.56
C MET A 1 -9.55 8.68 16.04
N PRO A 2 -8.26 8.90 16.32
CA PRO A 2 -7.71 10.23 16.64
C PRO A 2 -7.83 11.23 15.47
N ARG A 3 -8.08 12.51 15.76
CA ARG A 3 -8.28 13.57 14.74
C ARG A 3 -7.10 13.72 13.77
N GLY A 4 -5.86 13.65 14.27
CA GLY A 4 -4.66 13.78 13.44
C GLY A 4 -4.52 12.65 12.40
N LEU A 5 -4.92 11.43 12.77
CA LEU A 5 -4.90 10.28 11.87
C LEU A 5 -6.01 10.36 10.82
N GLN A 6 -7.21 10.80 11.19
CA GLN A 6 -8.29 11.06 10.24
C GLN A 6 -7.87 12.06 9.16
N ALA A 7 -7.23 13.17 9.57
CA ALA A 7 -6.74 14.18 8.63
C ALA A 7 -5.60 13.66 7.74
N HIS A 8 -4.76 12.76 8.25
CA HIS A 8 -3.72 12.10 7.44
C HIS A 8 -4.34 11.20 6.37
N ILE A 9 -5.30 10.35 6.75
CA ILE A 9 -6.02 9.46 5.83
C ILE A 9 -6.74 10.27 4.75
N ALA A 10 -7.47 11.32 5.13
CA ALA A 10 -8.16 12.18 4.17
C ALA A 10 -7.21 12.76 3.11
N ARG A 11 -6.05 13.30 3.54
CA ARG A 11 -5.03 13.80 2.61
C ARG A 11 -4.44 12.71 1.71
N ALA A 12 -4.26 11.50 2.24
CA ALA A 12 -3.75 10.38 1.43
C ALA A 12 -4.76 9.96 0.36
N GLN A 13 -6.06 9.97 0.68
CA GLN A 13 -7.12 9.73 -0.29
C GLN A 13 -7.17 10.81 -1.37
N ASP A 14 -7.04 12.09 -0.99
CA ASP A 14 -7.02 13.20 -1.95
C ASP A 14 -5.85 13.04 -2.95
N VAL A 15 -4.66 12.71 -2.46
CA VAL A 15 -3.49 12.42 -3.32
C VAL A 15 -3.77 11.23 -4.26
N ALA A 16 -4.42 10.18 -3.78
CA ALA A 16 -4.76 9.05 -4.65
C ALA A 16 -5.79 9.42 -5.72
N ARG A 17 -6.81 10.21 -5.39
CA ARG A 17 -7.78 10.73 -6.37
C ARG A 17 -7.11 11.60 -7.42
N GLU A 18 -6.14 12.43 -7.03
CA GLU A 18 -5.37 13.26 -7.95
C GLU A 18 -4.47 12.42 -8.87
N LEU A 19 -3.90 11.32 -8.37
CA LEU A 19 -3.00 10.45 -9.14
C LEU A 19 -3.76 9.49 -10.08
N ALA A 20 -4.94 9.02 -9.68
CA ALA A 20 -5.67 7.96 -10.38
C ALA A 20 -5.89 8.21 -11.89
N PRO A 21 -6.28 9.42 -12.36
CA PRO A 21 -6.48 9.68 -13.78
C PRO A 21 -5.21 9.49 -14.63
N TYR A 22 -4.01 9.76 -14.07
CA TYR A 22 -2.75 9.59 -14.79
C TYR A 22 -2.42 8.10 -15.05
N HIS A 23 -3.02 7.20 -14.27
CA HIS A 23 -2.83 5.76 -14.37
C HIS A 23 -4.07 5.04 -14.97
N ASN A 24 -5.06 5.79 -15.46
CA ASN A 24 -6.35 5.24 -15.91
C ASN A 24 -7.08 4.41 -14.83
N VAL A 25 -6.97 4.85 -13.58
CA VAL A 25 -7.63 4.25 -12.42
C VAL A 25 -8.83 5.11 -12.02
N ASP A 26 -9.92 4.47 -11.57
CA ASP A 26 -11.05 5.19 -10.98
C ASP A 26 -10.64 5.90 -9.67
N PRO A 27 -10.84 7.23 -9.54
CA PRO A 27 -10.40 7.98 -8.37
C PRO A 27 -10.97 7.49 -7.04
N GLU A 28 -12.24 7.07 -7.00
CA GLU A 28 -12.87 6.61 -5.76
C GLU A 28 -12.39 5.21 -5.37
N ARG A 29 -12.14 4.32 -6.35
CA ARG A 29 -11.48 3.04 -6.08
C ARG A 29 -10.05 3.22 -5.57
N ALA A 30 -9.30 4.18 -6.13
CA ALA A 30 -7.97 4.52 -5.62
C ALA A 30 -8.01 5.03 -4.17
N ALA A 31 -8.96 5.92 -3.86
CA ALA A 31 -9.18 6.41 -2.51
C ALA A 31 -9.59 5.29 -1.54
N LEU A 32 -10.39 4.32 -2.00
CA LEU A 32 -10.75 3.14 -1.22
C LEU A 32 -9.55 2.22 -0.98
N GLY A 33 -8.69 2.02 -1.97
CA GLY A 33 -7.42 1.30 -1.81
C GLY A 33 -6.51 1.92 -0.74
N ILE A 34 -6.43 3.26 -0.67
CA ILE A 34 -5.72 3.97 0.41
C ILE A 34 -6.35 3.73 1.78
N LEU A 35 -7.68 3.68 1.88
CA LEU A 35 -8.32 3.34 3.17
C LEU A 35 -8.00 1.91 3.60
N ALA A 36 -7.94 1.00 2.63
CA ALA A 36 -7.82 -0.43 2.86
C ALA A 36 -6.39 -0.91 3.16
N HIS A 37 -5.36 -0.26 2.58
CA HIS A 37 -4.01 -0.84 2.53
C HIS A 37 -3.42 -1.23 3.89
N ASP A 38 -3.69 -0.46 4.93
CA ASP A 38 -3.11 -0.64 6.27
C ASP A 38 -4.06 -1.32 7.27
N VAL A 39 -5.16 -1.95 6.84
CA VAL A 39 -6.19 -2.52 7.73
C VAL A 39 -5.62 -3.49 8.78
N ALA A 40 -4.61 -4.27 8.43
CA ALA A 40 -3.95 -5.21 9.34
C ALA A 40 -2.64 -4.68 9.95
N ARG A 41 -2.23 -3.44 9.66
CA ARG A 41 -0.92 -2.90 10.07
C ARG A 41 -0.75 -2.79 11.59
N ALA A 42 -1.84 -2.67 12.33
CA ALA A 42 -1.82 -2.60 13.79
C ALA A 42 -1.60 -3.96 14.48
N MET A 43 -1.73 -5.07 13.75
CA MET A 43 -1.51 -6.42 14.28
C MET A 43 -0.03 -6.64 14.60
N LYS A 44 0.24 -7.41 15.65
CA LYS A 44 1.62 -7.79 16.02
C LYS A 44 2.15 -8.87 15.08
N GLY A 45 3.47 -8.99 14.99
CA GLY A 45 4.12 -10.00 14.13
C GLY A 45 3.59 -11.44 14.32
N PRO A 46 3.49 -11.96 15.55
CA PRO A 46 2.92 -13.29 15.78
C PRO A 46 1.46 -13.42 15.32
N GLU A 47 0.65 -12.38 15.52
CA GLU A 47 -0.76 -12.36 15.08
C GLU A 47 -0.85 -12.36 13.54
N LEU A 48 0.03 -11.61 12.87
CA LEU A 48 0.12 -11.61 11.40
C LEU A 48 0.50 -12.99 10.85
N ILE A 49 1.45 -13.69 11.48
CA ILE A 49 1.83 -15.06 11.10
C ILE A 49 0.67 -16.03 11.31
N GLU A 50 -0.03 -15.92 12.44
CA GLU A 50 -1.21 -16.75 12.74
C GLU A 50 -2.30 -16.55 11.67
N GLN A 51 -2.64 -15.31 11.36
CA GLN A 51 -3.62 -15.00 10.31
C GLN A 51 -3.16 -15.47 8.93
N ALA A 52 -1.89 -15.27 8.58
CA ALA A 52 -1.33 -15.76 7.32
C ALA A 52 -1.50 -17.28 7.19
N ASN A 53 -1.21 -18.04 8.25
CA ASN A 53 -1.44 -19.49 8.28
C ASN A 53 -2.93 -19.84 8.15
N ARG A 54 -3.82 -19.13 8.85
CA ARG A 54 -5.28 -19.35 8.78
C ARG A 54 -5.84 -19.14 7.39
N PHE A 55 -5.32 -18.15 6.65
CA PHE A 55 -5.70 -17.88 5.27
C PHE A 55 -4.91 -18.71 4.24
N CYS A 56 -4.06 -19.65 4.69
CA CYS A 56 -3.18 -20.43 3.82
C CYS A 56 -2.28 -19.56 2.92
N LEU A 57 -1.86 -18.39 3.42
CA LEU A 57 -0.96 -17.49 2.71
C LEU A 57 0.48 -18.02 2.76
N PRO A 58 1.25 -17.89 1.66
CA PRO A 58 2.66 -18.24 1.67
C PRO A 58 3.42 -17.29 2.59
N ILE A 59 4.20 -17.84 3.51
CA ILE A 59 5.15 -17.10 4.35
C ILE A 59 6.55 -17.42 3.84
N ARG A 60 7.22 -16.44 3.24
CA ARG A 60 8.58 -16.56 2.71
C ARG A 60 9.59 -16.20 3.80
N PRO A 61 10.88 -16.57 3.65
CA PRO A 61 11.90 -16.28 4.67
C PRO A 61 11.98 -14.80 5.08
N VAL A 62 11.73 -13.87 4.15
CA VAL A 62 11.72 -12.43 4.45
C VAL A 62 10.54 -12.01 5.34
N GLU A 63 9.38 -12.65 5.19
CA GLU A 63 8.20 -12.40 6.02
C GLU A 63 8.34 -13.08 7.39
N GLU A 64 9.03 -14.22 7.49
CA GLU A 64 9.37 -14.79 8.80
C GLU A 64 10.30 -13.87 9.60
N GLN A 65 11.29 -13.29 8.93
CA GLN A 65 12.23 -12.34 9.54
C GLN A 65 11.60 -10.97 9.82
N VAL A 66 10.69 -10.53 8.95
CA VAL A 66 9.99 -9.24 9.06
C VAL A 66 8.48 -9.47 8.95
N PRO A 67 7.81 -9.98 10.01
CA PRO A 67 6.39 -10.32 9.98
C PRO A 67 5.48 -9.15 9.64
N LEU A 68 5.92 -7.92 9.90
CA LEU A 68 5.17 -6.73 9.52
C LEU A 68 4.83 -6.74 8.03
N LEU A 69 5.66 -7.29 7.13
CA LEU A 69 5.36 -7.33 5.69
C LEU A 69 4.06 -8.07 5.35
N LEU A 70 3.59 -8.97 6.22
CA LEU A 70 2.36 -9.72 6.03
C LEU A 70 1.10 -8.86 6.17
N HIS A 71 1.15 -7.62 6.67
CA HIS A 71 -0.07 -6.81 6.81
C HIS A 71 -0.75 -6.49 5.47
N GLY A 72 -0.01 -6.46 4.36
CA GLY A 72 -0.59 -6.38 3.02
C GLY A 72 -1.46 -7.61 2.69
N PRO A 73 -0.87 -8.80 2.55
CA PRO A 73 -1.62 -10.00 2.18
C PRO A 73 -2.67 -10.41 3.24
N VAL A 74 -2.36 -10.30 4.53
CA VAL A 74 -3.34 -10.56 5.60
C VAL A 74 -4.49 -9.56 5.55
N GLY A 75 -4.21 -8.27 5.36
CA GLY A 75 -5.24 -7.25 5.25
C GLY A 75 -6.17 -7.46 4.05
N ALA A 76 -5.60 -7.85 2.91
CA ALA A 76 -6.38 -8.17 1.72
C ALA A 76 -7.33 -9.37 1.95
N GLU A 77 -6.86 -10.42 2.63
CA GLU A 77 -7.68 -11.60 2.96
C GLU A 77 -8.78 -11.29 3.97
N ILE A 78 -8.50 -10.47 4.99
CA ILE A 78 -9.53 -10.01 5.95
C ILE A 78 -10.65 -9.30 5.19
N LEU A 79 -10.32 -8.30 4.36
CA LEU A 79 -11.31 -7.55 3.58
C LEU A 79 -12.08 -8.45 2.60
N ARG A 80 -11.41 -9.47 2.03
CA ARG A 80 -12.06 -10.44 1.14
C ARG A 80 -13.09 -11.29 1.87
N VAL A 81 -12.73 -11.79 3.05
CA VAL A 81 -13.56 -12.72 3.83
C VAL A 81 -14.68 -12.00 4.60
N GLU A 82 -14.38 -10.85 5.21
CA GLU A 82 -15.30 -10.13 6.09
C GLU A 82 -16.17 -9.11 5.34
N ASP A 83 -15.62 -8.40 4.35
CA ASP A 83 -16.30 -7.33 3.62
C ASP A 83 -16.67 -7.71 2.17
N GLY A 84 -16.31 -8.92 1.71
CA GLY A 84 -16.59 -9.39 0.36
C GLY A 84 -15.75 -8.71 -0.74
N LEU A 85 -14.63 -8.08 -0.38
CA LEU A 85 -13.71 -7.46 -1.33
C LEU A 85 -13.23 -8.52 -2.35
N ALA A 86 -13.29 -8.21 -3.65
CA ALA A 86 -13.02 -9.09 -4.80
C ALA A 86 -14.22 -9.86 -5.39
N ALA A 87 -15.46 -9.48 -5.07
CA ALA A 87 -16.65 -10.02 -5.75
C ALA A 87 -16.76 -9.57 -7.22
N THR A 88 -16.21 -8.40 -7.55
CA THR A 88 -16.17 -7.82 -8.90
C THR A 88 -14.74 -7.58 -9.38
N ALA A 89 -14.57 -7.41 -10.69
CA ALA A 89 -13.25 -7.10 -11.27
C ALA A 89 -12.62 -5.83 -10.67
N GLY A 90 -13.42 -4.78 -10.43
CA GLY A 90 -12.93 -3.53 -9.85
C GLY A 90 -12.53 -3.65 -8.38
N GLU A 91 -13.19 -4.52 -7.60
CA GLU A 91 -12.80 -4.81 -6.23
C GLU A 91 -11.58 -5.73 -6.16
N TYR A 92 -11.41 -6.60 -7.15
CA TYR A 92 -10.22 -7.44 -7.25
C TYR A 92 -8.94 -6.62 -7.50
N ASP A 93 -9.04 -5.49 -8.20
CA ASP A 93 -7.93 -4.54 -8.34
C ASP A 93 -7.54 -3.90 -7.00
N ILE A 94 -8.53 -3.57 -6.16
CA ILE A 94 -8.29 -3.06 -4.80
C ILE A 94 -7.64 -4.16 -3.95
N TYR A 95 -8.17 -5.38 -4.00
CA TYR A 95 -7.57 -6.53 -3.31
C TYR A 95 -6.10 -6.72 -3.69
N LYS A 96 -5.75 -6.73 -4.98
CA LYS A 96 -4.35 -6.86 -5.43
C LYS A 96 -3.48 -5.70 -4.93
N ALA A 97 -4.00 -4.48 -5.00
CA ALA A 97 -3.27 -3.30 -4.54
C ALA A 97 -2.96 -3.39 -3.04
N VAL A 98 -3.92 -3.81 -2.21
CA VAL A 98 -3.71 -4.05 -0.78
C VAL A 98 -2.74 -5.21 -0.55
N TYR A 99 -2.91 -6.32 -1.26
CA TYR A 99 -2.08 -7.51 -1.07
C TYR A 99 -0.59 -7.22 -1.32
N TRP A 100 -0.28 -6.49 -2.39
CA TRP A 100 1.11 -6.29 -2.84
C TRP A 100 1.77 -5.00 -2.34
N HIS A 101 1.09 -4.16 -1.57
CA HIS A 101 1.62 -2.83 -1.22
C HIS A 101 2.91 -2.89 -0.35
N THR A 102 3.12 -3.97 0.40
CA THR A 102 4.27 -4.11 1.30
C THR A 102 5.53 -4.65 0.62
N THR A 103 5.37 -5.51 -0.38
CA THR A 103 6.48 -6.22 -1.04
C THR A 103 6.71 -5.80 -2.48
N PHE A 104 5.78 -5.01 -3.04
CA PHE A 104 5.86 -4.36 -4.34
C PHE A 104 6.37 -5.29 -5.44
N ASN A 105 5.56 -6.27 -5.84
CA ASN A 105 5.91 -7.18 -6.91
C ASN A 105 5.71 -6.49 -8.28
N PRO A 106 6.75 -6.13 -9.04
CA PRO A 106 6.61 -5.34 -10.27
C PRO A 106 5.83 -6.04 -11.39
N ALA A 107 5.74 -7.37 -11.34
CA ALA A 107 4.95 -8.15 -12.29
C ALA A 107 3.46 -8.23 -11.89
N LEU A 108 3.12 -7.92 -10.63
CA LEU A 108 1.78 -8.09 -10.07
C LEU A 108 1.17 -6.77 -9.55
N VAL A 109 1.96 -5.70 -9.46
CA VAL A 109 1.51 -4.34 -9.15
C VAL A 109 1.04 -3.69 -10.43
N ASP A 110 -0.27 -3.54 -10.56
CA ASP A 110 -0.92 -2.82 -11.63
C ASP A 110 -0.99 -1.31 -11.36
N ALA A 111 -1.68 -0.59 -12.23
CA ALA A 111 -1.95 0.84 -12.11
C ALA A 111 -2.56 1.23 -10.75
N MET A 112 -3.44 0.40 -10.18
CA MET A 112 -4.05 0.64 -8.87
C MET A 112 -3.01 0.56 -7.76
N GLY A 113 -2.18 -0.49 -7.77
CA GLY A 113 -1.12 -0.64 -6.77
C GLY A 113 -0.07 0.48 -6.81
N MET A 114 0.20 1.08 -7.97
CA MET A 114 1.05 2.28 -8.07
C MET A 114 0.43 3.48 -7.36
N VAL A 115 -0.86 3.73 -7.58
CA VAL A 115 -1.59 4.84 -6.96
C VAL A 115 -1.72 4.66 -5.45
N VAL A 116 -2.09 3.46 -4.98
CA VAL A 116 -2.24 3.14 -3.55
C VAL A 116 -0.90 3.21 -2.81
N SER A 117 0.20 2.88 -3.48
CA SER A 117 1.55 3.05 -2.91
C SER A 117 2.03 4.52 -2.89
N GLY A 118 1.21 5.47 -3.37
CA GLY A 118 1.50 6.89 -3.44
C GLY A 118 2.46 7.31 -4.56
N ASP A 119 2.67 6.43 -5.54
CA ASP A 119 3.65 6.44 -6.63
C ASP A 119 4.94 7.27 -6.40
N GLN A 120 6.01 6.55 -6.06
CA GLN A 120 7.38 7.06 -5.87
C GLN A 120 8.24 6.99 -7.14
N ARG A 121 7.72 6.46 -8.27
CA ARG A 121 8.45 6.19 -9.52
C ARG A 121 8.01 7.07 -10.70
N TYR A 122 6.94 7.84 -10.59
CA TYR A 122 6.53 8.75 -11.67
C TYR A 122 7.46 9.98 -11.84
N PRO A 123 8.12 10.16 -13.01
CA PRO A 123 9.10 11.23 -13.21
C PRO A 123 8.50 12.65 -13.26
N HIS A 124 7.18 12.81 -13.37
CA HIS A 124 6.54 14.13 -13.47
C HIS A 124 6.47 14.87 -12.13
N LYS A 125 6.69 14.20 -11.00
CA LYS A 125 6.90 14.86 -9.69
C LYS A 125 8.16 15.75 -9.66
N ARG A 126 9.03 15.69 -10.69
CA ARG A 126 10.20 16.59 -10.80
C ARG A 126 9.91 17.96 -11.39
N LYS A 127 8.71 18.25 -11.95
CA LYS A 127 8.46 19.53 -12.66
C LYS A 127 7.13 20.23 -12.38
N ARG A 128 6.42 19.91 -11.30
CA ARG A 128 5.31 20.76 -10.86
C ARG A 128 5.54 21.16 -9.41
N ALA A 129 5.93 22.42 -9.22
CA ALA A 129 5.88 23.05 -7.91
C ALA A 129 4.45 22.90 -7.40
N LEU A 130 4.28 22.10 -6.34
CA LEU A 130 3.07 22.15 -5.53
C LEU A 130 2.91 23.61 -5.06
N PRO A 131 1.68 24.15 -4.98
CA PRO A 131 1.45 25.51 -4.52
C PRO A 131 2.17 25.72 -3.19
N THR A 132 3.10 26.68 -3.18
CA THR A 132 3.89 27.08 -2.03
C THR A 132 2.94 27.52 -0.91
N GLY A 133 2.71 26.66 0.08
CA GLY A 133 1.89 27.03 1.23
C GLY A 133 1.62 25.94 2.27
N SER A 134 1.66 24.67 1.91
CA SER A 134 1.51 23.58 2.88
C SER A 134 2.90 23.05 3.26
N LYS A 135 3.26 23.15 4.54
CA LYS A 135 4.46 22.51 5.10
C LYS A 135 4.35 20.99 4.89
N VAL A 136 4.84 20.51 3.75
CA VAL A 136 5.03 19.11 3.44
C VAL A 136 6.13 18.62 4.37
N MET A 137 5.75 18.02 5.51
CA MET A 137 6.69 17.28 6.34
C MET A 137 7.22 16.09 5.52
N GLU A 138 8.45 16.27 5.04
CA GLU A 138 9.46 15.28 4.68
C GLU A 138 9.03 13.81 4.71
N TRP A 139 8.58 13.32 3.56
CA TRP A 139 8.54 11.89 3.17
C TRP A 139 9.91 11.17 3.21
N ARG A 140 10.97 11.89 3.61
CA ARG A 140 12.37 11.45 3.63
C ARG A 140 12.72 10.43 4.71
N VAL A 141 11.81 10.19 5.66
CA VAL A 141 12.06 9.27 6.79
C VAL A 141 11.70 7.81 6.43
N TRP A 142 10.69 7.58 5.59
CA TRP A 142 10.23 6.22 5.24
C TRP A 142 10.90 5.65 3.98
N GLY A 143 11.18 6.48 2.96
CA GLY A 143 11.80 6.01 1.71
C GLY A 143 13.26 5.55 1.84
N ARG A 144 13.99 6.00 2.88
CA ARG A 144 15.41 5.67 3.06
C ARG A 144 15.65 4.32 3.74
N TRP A 145 14.68 3.82 4.51
CA TRP A 145 14.78 2.52 5.17
C TRP A 145 14.49 1.35 4.22
N LEU A 146 13.48 1.48 3.35
CA LEU A 146 13.15 0.44 2.36
C LEU A 146 14.20 0.33 1.23
N TRP A 147 14.82 1.46 0.82
CA TRP A 147 15.81 1.44 -0.26
C TRP A 147 17.15 0.79 0.15
N ARG A 148 17.61 0.97 1.39
CA ARG A 148 18.90 0.39 1.85
C ARG A 148 18.88 -1.12 1.99
N SER A 149 17.71 -1.73 2.15
CA SER A 149 17.58 -3.19 2.28
C SER A 149 17.34 -3.91 0.93
N MET A 150 16.88 -3.21 -0.12
CA MET A 150 16.61 -3.81 -1.44
C MET A 150 17.78 -3.70 -2.44
N CYS A 151 18.76 -2.81 -2.21
CA CYS A 151 19.90 -2.63 -3.13
C CYS A 151 21.07 -3.63 -2.94
N LEU A 152 20.98 -4.59 -2.00
CA LEU A 152 22.08 -5.54 -1.72
C LEU A 152 21.96 -6.92 -2.40
N CYS A 153 20.91 -7.18 -3.19
CA CYS A 153 20.74 -8.50 -3.84
C CYS A 153 20.78 -8.48 -5.38
N LEU A 154 21.42 -7.48 -6.01
CA LEU A 154 21.58 -7.44 -7.48
C LEU A 154 23.03 -7.42 -7.99
N VAL A 155 24.00 -7.80 -7.15
CA VAL A 155 25.33 -8.19 -7.65
C VAL A 155 25.86 -9.34 -6.80
N SER A 156 25.57 -10.58 -7.20
CA SER A 156 26.35 -11.81 -6.97
C SER A 156 25.78 -12.91 -7.86
#